data_AF-A0A926AJH0-F1
#
_entry.id   AF-A0A926AJH0-F1
#
_cell.length_a   1.000
_cell.length_b   1.000
_cell.length_c   1.000
_cell.angle_alpha   90.00
_cell.angle_beta   90.00
_cell.angle_gamma   90.00
#
_symmetry.space_group_name_H-M   'P 1'
#
loop_
_entity.id
_entity.type
_entity.pdbx_description
1 polymer ?
#
loop_
_entity_poly.entity_id
_entity_poly.type
_entity_poly.pdbx_seq_one_letter_code
_entity_poly.pdbx_strand_id
1 'polypeptide(L)'
;MTLLHDRAAGAGAIQIEGGELCLDGGPRNISNRINMLTGFAIRAASGSVTLSGTLDNSFGQTIIAVGNVNDTLVISGTQLHGIGARLALTSTGVRLASDAGTGGHNLQIELNGTTFPGITSSRLAIGASQHLASLSINLGAATLEAGGNKLVVTKTLELGAAQAFLDINEHALIVDYTGSSPLNFIKSAVVTARNGGAWDGFGITSSAAATHPTHSTTLGLLEGAEYRSIYGPSAVFEGEPIDDTSVLVKYTYYGDTDFNGIVDFDDYARIDSGFNNDRTGWFNGDFDYNGIVDFDDYSLIDQAFNTQTGSLRSMNAVPEPTPGVVIGLAACLGVRGRRRFARTRLA
;
A
#
# COMPACT_ATOMS: atom_id res chain seq x y z
N MET A 1 26.86 -6.28 20.40
CA MET A 1 27.83 -7.22 19.81
C MET A 1 28.24 -6.64 18.46
N THR A 2 29.53 -6.42 18.19
CA THR A 2 29.98 -5.90 16.88
C THR A 2 30.32 -7.10 15.98
N LEU A 3 29.53 -7.33 14.93
CA LEU A 3 29.77 -8.42 13.98
C LEU A 3 30.71 -7.91 12.86
N LEU A 4 32.02 -7.97 13.10
CA LEU A 4 33.00 -7.36 12.19
C LEU A 4 33.14 -8.11 10.85
N HIS A 5 32.84 -9.41 10.77
CA HIS A 5 33.00 -10.20 9.53
C HIS A 5 32.07 -11.42 9.46
N ASP A 6 30.77 -11.23 9.26
CA ASP A 6 29.89 -12.38 8.99
C ASP A 6 29.20 -12.27 7.63
N ARG A 7 29.53 -13.20 6.73
CA ARG A 7 28.55 -13.77 5.81
C ARG A 7 27.92 -14.88 6.63
N ALA A 8 26.84 -14.58 7.33
CA ALA A 8 26.14 -15.54 8.16
C ALA A 8 25.42 -16.53 7.22
N ALA A 9 26.19 -17.47 6.68
CA ALA A 9 25.77 -18.52 5.76
C ALA A 9 25.65 -19.81 6.59
N GLY A 10 24.56 -19.91 7.34
CA GLY A 10 24.22 -21.10 8.13
C GLY A 10 22.74 -21.09 8.49
N ALA A 11 22.15 -22.26 8.75
CA ALA A 11 20.74 -22.41 9.12
C ALA A 11 20.43 -22.04 10.57
N GLY A 12 21.42 -21.56 11.34
CA GLY A 12 21.25 -21.17 12.74
C GLY A 12 20.47 -19.85 12.90
N ALA A 13 20.04 -19.57 14.14
CA ALA A 13 19.39 -18.31 14.49
C ALA A 13 20.33 -17.42 15.31
N ILE A 14 20.29 -16.12 15.07
CA ILE A 14 20.91 -15.09 15.92
C ILE A 14 19.91 -14.77 17.02
N GLN A 15 20.26 -15.08 18.28
CA GLN A 15 19.47 -14.67 19.44
C GLN A 15 19.95 -13.30 19.92
N ILE A 16 19.03 -12.37 20.13
CA ILE A 16 19.33 -11.05 20.69
C ILE A 16 18.54 -10.87 21.98
N GLU A 17 19.29 -10.75 23.08
CA GLU A 17 18.80 -10.47 24.44
C GLU A 17 19.25 -9.05 24.84
N GLY A 18 18.77 -8.06 24.09
CA GLY A 18 18.96 -6.65 24.38
C GLY A 18 20.26 -6.05 23.84
N GLY A 19 20.45 -4.77 24.12
CA GLY A 19 21.63 -4.00 23.69
C GLY A 19 21.52 -3.46 22.27
N GLU A 20 22.66 -3.37 21.57
CA GLU A 20 22.76 -2.86 20.20
C GLU A 20 23.40 -3.90 19.26
N LEU A 21 22.77 -4.12 18.11
CA LEU A 21 23.34 -4.77 16.95
C LEU A 21 23.91 -3.67 16.04
N CYS A 22 25.22 -3.46 16.13
CA CYS A 22 25.92 -2.51 15.27
C CYS A 22 26.48 -3.24 14.05
N LEU A 23 26.09 -2.78 12.87
CA LEU A 23 26.43 -3.37 11.59
C LEU A 23 27.22 -2.32 10.81
N ASP A 24 28.54 -2.37 10.95
CA ASP A 24 29.51 -1.44 10.39
C ASP A 24 30.29 -2.03 9.20
N GLY A 25 31.03 -1.20 8.46
CA GLY A 25 31.97 -1.68 7.44
C GLY A 25 31.41 -1.94 6.04
N GLY A 26 30.29 -1.31 5.66
CA GLY A 26 29.72 -1.37 4.31
C GLY A 26 28.40 -2.13 4.23
N PRO A 27 27.82 -2.29 3.03
CA PRO A 27 26.58 -3.04 2.87
C PRO A 27 26.69 -4.50 3.29
N ARG A 28 25.71 -5.01 4.03
CA ARG A 28 25.68 -6.40 4.54
C ARG A 28 24.32 -7.06 4.31
N ASN A 29 24.31 -8.39 4.21
CA ASN A 29 23.10 -9.18 4.17
C ASN A 29 23.15 -10.26 5.25
N ILE A 30 22.19 -10.26 6.17
CA ILE A 30 21.98 -11.25 7.22
C ILE A 30 20.81 -12.15 6.79
N SER A 31 21.15 -13.36 6.37
CA SER A 31 20.17 -14.38 5.97
C SER A 31 19.69 -15.27 7.11
N ASN A 32 20.32 -15.20 8.28
CA ASN A 32 19.89 -15.94 9.46
C ASN A 32 18.57 -15.42 9.99
N ARG A 33 17.80 -16.32 10.61
CA ARG A 33 16.71 -15.93 11.48
C ARG A 33 17.26 -15.11 12.64
N ILE A 34 16.64 -13.96 12.91
CA ILE A 34 16.91 -13.13 14.09
C ILE A 34 15.74 -13.31 15.04
N ASN A 35 16.02 -13.86 16.21
CA ASN A 35 15.05 -13.99 17.30
C ASN A 35 15.32 -12.91 18.34
N MET A 36 14.34 -12.05 18.55
CA MET A 36 14.38 -11.07 19.61
C MET A 36 13.58 -11.54 20.80
N LEU A 37 14.26 -11.68 21.93
CA LEU A 37 13.60 -12.02 23.19
C LEU A 37 13.35 -10.76 24.05
N THR A 38 14.18 -9.73 23.87
CA THR A 38 14.01 -8.42 24.51
C THR A 38 14.30 -7.29 23.53
N GLY A 39 13.74 -6.10 23.79
CA GLY A 39 13.95 -4.92 22.95
C GLY A 39 15.44 -4.57 22.77
N PHE A 40 15.81 -4.14 21.58
CA PHE A 40 17.19 -3.84 21.22
C PHE A 40 17.26 -2.77 20.11
N ALA A 41 18.43 -2.14 19.95
CA ALA A 41 18.69 -1.18 18.88
C ALA A 41 19.44 -1.84 17.69
N ILE A 42 18.94 -1.65 16.47
CA ILE A 42 19.68 -1.97 15.23
C ILE A 42 20.33 -0.69 14.73
N ARG A 43 21.65 -0.67 14.67
CA ARG A 43 22.38 0.40 13.99
C ARG A 43 22.85 -0.07 12.62
N ALA A 44 22.25 0.48 11.57
CA ALA A 44 22.85 0.45 10.24
C ALA A 44 23.93 1.55 10.18
N ALA A 45 25.18 1.18 9.94
CA ALA A 45 26.29 2.13 9.82
C ALA A 45 27.07 1.85 8.54
N SER A 46 27.36 2.90 7.75
CA SER A 46 28.17 2.81 6.52
C SER A 46 27.46 2.14 5.33
N GLY A 47 26.18 2.42 5.11
CA GLY A 47 25.42 1.98 3.93
C GLY A 47 24.14 1.20 4.25
N SER A 48 23.89 0.13 3.49
CA SER A 48 22.65 -0.66 3.58
C SER A 48 22.86 -2.01 4.28
N VAL A 49 22.08 -2.29 5.31
CA VAL A 49 22.00 -3.60 5.94
C VAL A 49 20.70 -4.27 5.53
N THR A 50 20.79 -5.44 4.92
CA THR A 50 19.62 -6.26 4.59
C THR A 50 19.44 -7.40 5.59
N LEU A 51 18.25 -7.49 6.18
CA LEU A 51 17.76 -8.66 6.91
C LEU A 51 16.90 -9.49 5.95
N SER A 52 17.49 -10.51 5.34
CA SER A 52 16.80 -11.40 4.40
C SER A 52 16.28 -12.69 5.03
N GLY A 53 16.77 -13.04 6.23
CA GLY A 53 16.21 -14.09 7.05
C GLY A 53 14.94 -13.65 7.80
N THR A 54 14.31 -14.59 8.53
CA THR A 54 13.15 -14.27 9.35
C THR A 54 13.52 -13.30 10.48
N LEU A 55 12.80 -12.20 10.61
CA LEU A 55 12.87 -11.30 11.76
C LEU A 55 11.70 -11.62 12.70
N ASP A 56 12.01 -12.10 13.89
CA ASP A 56 11.03 -12.48 14.91
C ASP A 56 11.12 -11.50 16.10
N ASN A 57 10.13 -10.61 16.21
CA ASN A 57 9.99 -9.63 17.26
C ASN A 57 8.94 -10.10 18.27
N SER A 58 9.40 -10.51 19.46
CA SER A 58 8.51 -11.04 20.50
C SER A 58 7.47 -10.04 21.00
N PHE A 59 6.46 -10.56 21.69
CA PHE A 59 5.38 -9.78 22.32
C PHE A 59 5.89 -8.54 23.07
N GLY A 60 5.31 -7.38 22.73
CA GLY A 60 5.58 -6.10 23.40
C GLY A 60 7.00 -5.57 23.26
N GLN A 61 7.86 -6.18 22.43
CA GLN A 61 9.25 -5.75 22.29
C GLN A 61 9.41 -4.66 21.23
N THR A 62 10.39 -3.78 21.46
CA THR A 62 10.72 -2.67 20.56
C THR A 62 12.05 -2.91 19.88
N ILE A 63 12.03 -2.89 18.54
CA ILE A 63 13.22 -2.66 17.72
C ILE A 63 13.39 -1.15 17.57
N ILE A 64 14.57 -0.64 17.94
CA ILE A 64 14.91 0.76 17.65
C ILE A 64 15.89 0.76 16.48
N ALA A 65 15.43 1.18 15.31
CA ALA A 65 16.32 1.44 14.19
C ALA A 65 17.00 2.80 14.40
N VAL A 66 18.32 2.81 14.45
CA VAL A 66 19.16 4.00 14.64
C VAL A 66 20.24 4.05 13.56
N GLY A 67 20.78 5.24 13.30
CA GLY A 67 21.82 5.41 12.28
C GLY A 67 21.77 6.81 11.70
N ASN A 68 22.36 6.99 10.51
CA ASN A 68 22.11 8.16 9.68
C ASN A 68 20.97 7.87 8.70
N VAL A 69 20.28 8.88 8.18
CA VAL A 69 19.21 8.69 7.16
C VAL A 69 19.71 8.15 5.83
N ASN A 70 21.01 8.29 5.57
CA ASN A 70 21.65 7.74 4.38
C ASN A 70 22.03 6.27 4.56
N ASP A 71 22.03 5.79 5.81
CA ASP A 71 22.13 4.37 6.12
C ASP A 71 20.73 3.77 6.10
N THR A 72 20.57 2.58 5.51
CA THR A 72 19.25 1.94 5.37
C THR A 72 19.27 0.55 5.97
N LEU A 73 18.37 0.30 6.92
CA LEU A 73 17.99 -1.04 7.32
C LEU A 73 16.91 -1.56 6.36
N VAL A 74 17.22 -2.56 5.53
CA VAL A 74 16.27 -3.23 4.65
C VAL A 74 15.79 -4.51 5.33
N ILE A 75 14.48 -4.66 5.50
CA ILE A 75 13.86 -5.90 5.98
C ILE A 75 13.16 -6.53 4.79
N SER A 76 13.67 -7.66 4.30
CA SER A 76 13.16 -8.35 3.11
C SER A 76 12.77 -9.80 3.35
N GLY A 77 13.16 -10.38 4.50
CA GLY A 77 12.74 -11.71 4.91
C GLY A 77 11.34 -11.74 5.54
N THR A 78 10.90 -12.92 5.96
CA THR A 78 9.64 -13.08 6.71
C THR A 78 9.68 -12.27 8.00
N GLN A 79 8.61 -11.56 8.31
CA GLN A 79 8.49 -10.76 9.53
C GLN A 79 7.46 -11.38 10.45
N LEU A 80 7.85 -11.78 11.66
CA LEU A 80 6.96 -12.31 12.69
C LEU A 80 6.94 -11.33 13.84
N HIS A 81 5.80 -10.69 14.08
CA HIS A 81 5.65 -9.68 15.12
C HIS A 81 4.58 -10.11 16.12
N GLY A 82 4.97 -10.27 17.39
CA GLY A 82 4.04 -10.51 18.48
C GLY A 82 3.14 -9.30 18.74
N ILE A 83 2.02 -9.51 19.42
CA ILE A 83 1.10 -8.41 19.79
C ILE A 83 1.88 -7.32 20.55
N GLY A 84 1.69 -6.06 20.15
CA GLY A 84 2.35 -4.90 20.76
C GLY A 84 3.83 -4.74 20.38
N ALA A 85 4.34 -5.53 19.44
CA ALA A 85 5.67 -5.35 18.87
C ALA A 85 5.80 -3.99 18.18
N ARG A 86 6.95 -3.33 18.37
CA ARG A 86 7.22 -2.00 17.84
C ARG A 86 8.49 -1.95 17.00
N LEU A 87 8.46 -1.12 15.96
CA LEU A 87 9.63 -0.68 15.20
C LEU A 87 9.69 0.84 15.24
N ALA A 88 10.60 1.37 16.05
CA ALA A 88 10.82 2.80 16.21
C ALA A 88 12.02 3.25 15.38
N LEU A 89 11.83 4.24 14.51
CA LEU A 89 12.88 4.82 13.68
C LEU A 89 13.35 6.13 14.31
N THR A 90 14.64 6.21 14.61
CA THR A 90 15.28 7.42 15.16
C THR A 90 16.39 7.89 14.22
N SER A 91 16.08 8.87 13.36
CA SER A 91 17.02 9.52 12.44
C SER A 91 17.73 8.56 11.48
N THR A 92 17.04 7.49 11.06
CA THR A 92 17.57 6.46 10.15
C THR A 92 16.63 6.18 8.99
N GLY A 93 17.13 5.54 7.92
CA GLY A 93 16.33 4.94 6.88
C GLY A 93 15.98 3.49 7.20
N VAL A 94 14.72 3.11 7.05
CA VAL A 94 14.27 1.72 7.00
C VAL A 94 13.53 1.49 5.69
N ARG A 95 13.76 0.35 5.06
CA ARG A 95 12.97 -0.12 3.93
C ARG A 95 12.32 -1.45 4.27
N LEU A 96 10.99 -1.52 4.21
CA LEU A 96 10.23 -2.76 4.31
C LEU A 96 10.00 -3.31 2.90
N ALA A 97 10.75 -4.35 2.53
CA ALA A 97 10.64 -5.03 1.24
C ALA A 97 9.79 -6.31 1.31
N SER A 98 9.28 -6.64 2.50
CA SER A 98 8.32 -7.71 2.77
C SER A 98 7.21 -7.19 3.69
N ASP A 99 6.07 -7.88 3.72
CA ASP A 99 4.93 -7.51 4.56
C ASP A 99 5.16 -7.86 6.04
N ALA A 100 4.98 -6.87 6.93
CA ALA A 100 5.02 -7.02 8.39
C ALA A 100 3.76 -7.68 8.99
N GLY A 101 2.73 -7.94 8.18
CA GLY A 101 1.44 -8.49 8.60
C GLY A 101 1.44 -9.95 9.04
N THR A 102 2.48 -10.71 8.70
CA THR A 102 2.54 -12.15 8.99
C THR A 102 2.46 -12.37 10.52
N GLY A 103 1.35 -12.96 10.98
CA GLY A 103 1.09 -13.17 12.41
C GLY A 103 0.00 -12.28 13.04
N GLY A 104 -0.74 -11.50 12.26
CA GLY A 104 -1.99 -10.85 12.72
C GLY A 104 -1.98 -9.31 12.74
N HIS A 105 -1.16 -8.67 11.90
CA HIS A 105 -1.09 -7.21 11.75
C HIS A 105 -0.72 -6.53 13.08
N ASN A 106 0.33 -7.04 13.74
CA ASN A 106 0.68 -6.65 15.11
C ASN A 106 1.73 -5.53 15.20
N LEU A 107 2.47 -5.27 14.12
CA LEU A 107 3.57 -4.32 14.17
C LEU A 107 3.06 -2.89 14.28
N GLN A 108 3.56 -2.17 15.27
CA GLN A 108 3.42 -0.73 15.42
C GLN A 108 4.69 -0.07 14.88
N ILE A 109 4.55 0.86 13.94
CA ILE A 109 5.70 1.61 13.40
C ILE A 109 5.63 3.05 13.90
N GLU A 110 6.75 3.54 14.44
CA GLU A 110 6.86 4.90 14.96
C GLU A 110 8.04 5.63 14.31
N LEU A 111 7.77 6.73 13.61
CA LEU A 111 8.80 7.63 13.08
C LEU A 111 8.96 8.81 14.04
N ASN A 112 10.01 8.74 14.86
CA ASN A 112 10.27 9.68 15.96
C ASN A 112 11.54 10.52 15.72
N GLY A 113 11.84 10.87 14.45
CA GLY A 113 13.07 11.61 14.11
C GLY A 113 13.17 12.96 14.84
N THR A 114 14.38 13.50 15.01
CA THR A 114 14.60 14.86 15.52
C THR A 114 14.76 15.86 14.38
N THR A 115 14.27 17.10 14.50
CA THR A 115 14.39 18.13 13.45
C THR A 115 15.37 19.25 13.79
N PHE A 116 16.19 19.65 12.80
CA PHE A 116 16.86 20.96 12.64
C PHE A 116 17.24 21.16 11.14
N PRO A 117 17.46 22.40 10.64
CA PRO A 117 17.54 22.69 9.21
C PRO A 117 18.74 22.01 8.53
N GLY A 118 18.49 21.17 7.52
CA GLY A 118 19.55 20.54 6.72
C GLY A 118 19.56 19.01 6.63
N ILE A 119 18.50 18.33 7.10
CA ILE A 119 18.21 16.89 7.00
C ILE A 119 18.87 16.01 8.08
N THR A 120 18.03 15.29 8.86
CA THR A 120 18.05 13.83 9.11
C THR A 120 16.78 13.45 9.91
N SER A 121 15.62 13.47 9.25
CA SER A 121 14.37 12.91 9.80
C SER A 121 14.22 11.44 9.40
N SER A 122 13.64 10.60 10.25
CA SER A 122 13.42 9.18 9.96
C SER A 122 12.71 8.97 8.62
N ARG A 123 13.18 7.99 7.83
CA ARG A 123 12.60 7.64 6.52
C ARG A 123 12.15 6.19 6.53
N LEU A 124 10.90 5.95 6.18
CA LEU A 124 10.35 4.63 5.95
C LEU A 124 10.02 4.47 4.46
N ALA A 125 10.73 3.59 3.78
CA ALA A 125 10.41 3.21 2.41
C ALA A 125 9.60 1.90 2.42
N ILE A 126 8.41 1.94 1.86
CA ILE A 126 7.49 0.80 1.78
C ILE A 126 7.61 0.20 0.38
N GLY A 127 8.43 -0.85 0.29
CA GLY A 127 8.76 -1.57 -0.94
C GLY A 127 7.81 -2.73 -1.26
N ALA A 128 6.93 -3.11 -0.32
CA ALA A 128 5.89 -4.13 -0.47
C ALA A 128 4.64 -3.71 0.34
N SER A 129 3.47 -4.25 0.02
CA SER A 129 2.26 -4.01 0.83
C SER A 129 2.50 -4.35 2.31
N GLN A 130 1.86 -3.61 3.21
CA GLN A 130 2.03 -3.72 4.65
C GLN A 130 0.70 -3.85 5.35
N HIS A 131 0.60 -4.78 6.30
CA HIS A 131 -0.48 -4.81 7.28
C HIS A 131 0.06 -4.55 8.69
N LEU A 132 -0.42 -3.47 9.30
CA LEU A 132 0.15 -2.90 10.52
C LEU A 132 -0.92 -2.77 11.61
N ALA A 133 -0.48 -2.82 12.86
CA ALA A 133 -1.32 -2.42 13.99
C ALA A 133 -1.48 -0.90 14.02
N SER A 134 -0.37 -0.18 13.82
CA SER A 134 -0.39 1.27 13.69
C SER A 134 0.78 1.78 12.86
N LEU A 135 0.57 2.94 12.23
CA LEU A 135 1.60 3.76 11.62
C LEU A 135 1.52 5.15 12.26
N SER A 136 2.53 5.51 13.04
CA SER A 136 2.65 6.83 13.68
C SER A 136 3.84 7.57 13.10
N ILE A 137 3.57 8.68 12.40
CA ILE A 137 4.58 9.54 11.82
C ILE A 137 4.58 10.84 12.60
N ASN A 138 5.33 10.88 13.71
CA ASN A 138 5.47 12.11 14.49
C ASN A 138 6.34 13.11 13.73
N LEU A 139 7.50 12.65 13.27
CA LEU A 139 8.48 13.41 12.51
C LEU A 139 9.22 12.49 11.53
N GLY A 140 9.09 12.77 10.23
CA GLY A 140 9.71 11.97 9.19
C GLY A 140 8.83 11.79 7.96
N ALA A 141 9.31 10.93 7.06
CA ALA A 141 8.61 10.60 5.82
C ALA A 141 8.45 9.08 5.71
N ALA A 142 7.22 8.64 5.49
CA ALA A 142 6.92 7.31 4.96
C ALA A 142 6.54 7.45 3.48
N THR A 143 7.06 6.59 2.63
CA THR A 143 6.80 6.62 1.19
C THR A 143 6.54 5.22 0.69
N LEU A 144 5.39 5.01 0.06
CA LEU A 144 5.15 3.83 -0.77
C LEU A 144 5.94 4.04 -2.06
N GLU A 145 6.89 3.15 -2.31
CA GLU A 145 7.76 3.30 -3.47
C GLU A 145 6.96 3.16 -4.77
N ALA A 146 7.37 3.83 -5.83
CA ALA A 146 6.75 3.68 -7.14
C ALA A 146 6.81 2.24 -7.68
N GLY A 147 5.91 1.92 -8.60
CA GLY A 147 5.82 0.65 -9.31
C GLY A 147 5.14 -0.48 -8.52
N GLY A 148 4.56 -1.43 -9.24
CA GLY A 148 3.72 -2.47 -8.64
C GLY A 148 2.44 -1.92 -8.00
N ASN A 149 1.66 -2.79 -7.38
CA ASN A 149 0.49 -2.41 -6.58
C ASN A 149 0.88 -2.60 -5.12
N LYS A 150 0.93 -1.50 -4.37
CA LYS A 150 1.18 -1.53 -2.93
C LYS A 150 -0.08 -1.08 -2.20
N LEU A 151 -0.24 -1.60 -1.01
CA LEU A 151 -1.32 -1.22 -0.11
C LEU A 151 -0.75 -1.15 1.30
N VAL A 152 -1.09 -0.10 2.04
CA VAL A 152 -0.91 -0.07 3.49
C VAL A 152 -2.26 -0.26 4.14
N VAL A 153 -2.39 -1.28 4.97
CA VAL A 153 -3.52 -1.49 5.86
C VAL A 153 -3.04 -1.23 7.28
N THR A 154 -3.71 -0.34 8.00
CA THR A 154 -3.38 -0.04 9.39
C THR A 154 -4.64 0.15 10.20
N LYS A 155 -4.63 -0.24 11.48
CA LYS A 155 -5.78 0.01 12.37
C LYS A 155 -5.79 1.44 12.94
N THR A 156 -4.63 2.07 12.95
CA THR A 156 -4.46 3.43 13.46
C THR A 156 -3.40 4.15 12.64
N LEU A 157 -3.72 5.38 12.21
CA LEU A 157 -2.80 6.28 11.55
C LEU A 157 -2.70 7.57 12.37
N GLU A 158 -1.48 7.96 12.70
CA GLU A 158 -1.19 9.20 13.40
C GLU A 158 -0.15 10.01 12.61
N LEU A 159 -0.39 11.31 12.47
CA LEU A 159 0.51 12.23 11.77
C LEU A 159 0.77 13.44 12.68
N GLY A 160 2.06 13.72 12.95
CA GLY A 160 2.50 14.90 13.68
C GLY A 160 2.29 16.18 12.85
N ALA A 161 1.61 17.15 13.45
CA ALA A 161 0.98 18.28 12.76
C ALA A 161 1.89 19.24 11.96
N ALA A 162 3.22 19.19 12.10
CA ALA A 162 4.10 20.18 11.48
C ALA A 162 4.97 19.64 10.34
N GLN A 163 5.31 18.34 10.32
CA GLN A 163 6.37 17.79 9.45
C GLN A 163 6.20 16.28 9.17
N ALA A 164 5.01 15.72 9.41
CA ALA A 164 4.71 14.34 9.06
C ALA A 164 4.34 14.24 7.59
N PHE A 165 4.94 13.27 6.91
CA PHE A 165 4.74 13.07 5.49
C PHE A 165 4.48 11.58 5.21
N LEU A 166 3.31 11.27 4.65
CA LEU A 166 2.99 9.96 4.10
C LEU A 166 2.72 10.14 2.61
N ASP A 167 3.67 9.74 1.77
CA ASP A 167 3.48 9.72 0.32
C ASP A 167 2.98 8.33 -0.10
N ILE A 168 1.70 8.25 -0.45
CA ILE A 168 1.12 7.02 -0.99
C ILE A 168 1.32 6.89 -2.49
N ASN A 169 1.92 7.89 -3.16
CA ASN A 169 2.36 7.81 -4.54
C ASN A 169 1.19 7.35 -5.45
N GLU A 170 1.32 6.32 -6.29
CA GLU A 170 0.21 5.80 -7.12
C GLU A 170 -0.54 4.60 -6.52
N HIS A 171 -0.59 4.52 -5.18
CA HIS A 171 -1.08 3.35 -4.44
C HIS A 171 -2.31 3.70 -3.58
N ALA A 172 -2.62 2.82 -2.63
CA ALA A 172 -3.74 2.96 -1.73
C ALA A 172 -3.36 2.78 -0.26
N LEU A 173 -4.25 3.28 0.61
CA LEU A 173 -4.20 3.18 2.06
C LEU A 173 -5.59 2.78 2.58
N ILE A 174 -5.63 1.83 3.50
CA ILE A 174 -6.80 1.49 4.31
C ILE A 174 -6.49 1.79 5.76
N VAL A 175 -7.37 2.56 6.40
CA VAL A 175 -7.40 2.71 7.85
C VAL A 175 -8.62 1.95 8.39
N ASP A 176 -8.40 0.73 8.88
CA ASP A 176 -9.41 -0.18 9.44
C ASP A 176 -9.63 0.14 10.93
N TYR A 177 -10.57 1.05 11.19
CA TYR A 177 -10.70 1.69 12.49
C TYR A 177 -11.69 0.97 13.40
N THR A 178 -11.56 1.21 14.70
CA THR A 178 -12.60 0.88 15.68
C THR A 178 -13.03 2.15 16.40
N GLY A 179 -14.31 2.24 16.75
CA GLY A 179 -14.86 3.44 17.38
C GLY A 179 -15.19 4.55 16.38
N SER A 180 -14.72 5.77 16.64
CA SER A 180 -15.03 6.93 15.79
C SER A 180 -14.22 6.90 14.49
N SER A 181 -14.89 7.22 13.38
CA SER A 181 -14.23 7.34 12.08
C SER A 181 -13.12 8.41 12.09
N PRO A 182 -11.92 8.09 11.57
CA PRO A 182 -10.83 9.04 11.36
C PRO A 182 -10.97 9.81 10.03
N LEU A 183 -12.07 9.66 9.27
CA LEU A 183 -12.22 10.25 7.94
C LEU A 183 -11.89 11.75 7.89
N ASN A 184 -12.41 12.54 8.83
CA ASN A 184 -12.14 13.98 8.84
C ASN A 184 -10.66 14.30 9.09
N PHE A 185 -9.97 13.53 9.94
CA PHE A 185 -8.54 13.68 10.16
C PHE A 185 -7.74 13.35 8.89
N ILE A 186 -8.06 12.23 8.24
CA ILE A 186 -7.40 11.80 7.01
C ILE A 186 -7.67 12.79 5.86
N LYS A 187 -8.92 13.24 5.71
CA LYS A 187 -9.32 14.28 4.75
C LYS A 187 -8.52 15.56 4.97
N SER A 188 -8.44 16.07 6.19
CA SER A 188 -7.65 17.27 6.49
C SER A 188 -6.16 17.08 6.18
N ALA A 189 -5.61 15.89 6.43
CA ALA A 189 -4.22 15.57 6.09
C ALA A 189 -3.98 15.53 4.57
N VAL A 190 -4.94 15.03 3.79
CA VAL A 190 -4.88 15.06 2.32
C VAL A 190 -5.05 16.48 1.78
N VAL A 191 -6.01 17.26 2.28
CA VAL A 191 -6.23 18.66 1.84
C VAL A 191 -5.01 19.53 2.12
N THR A 192 -4.41 19.39 3.31
CA THR A 192 -3.19 20.12 3.69
C THR A 192 -2.05 19.77 2.75
N ALA A 193 -1.86 18.49 2.46
CA ALA A 193 -0.82 18.03 1.53
C ALA A 193 -1.08 18.48 0.10
N ARG A 194 -2.33 18.39 -0.37
CA ARG A 194 -2.76 18.76 -1.72
C ARG A 194 -2.51 20.22 -2.01
N ASN A 195 -2.73 21.12 -1.04
CA ASN A 195 -2.48 22.57 -1.14
C ASN A 195 -2.94 23.17 -2.49
N GLY A 196 -4.23 22.98 -2.83
CA GLY A 196 -4.80 23.47 -4.09
C GLY A 196 -4.28 22.78 -5.36
N GLY A 197 -3.66 21.59 -5.23
CA GLY A 197 -3.09 20.81 -6.33
C GLY A 197 -1.58 20.95 -6.49
N ALA A 198 -0.91 21.77 -5.68
CA ALA A 198 0.55 21.89 -5.69
C ALA A 198 1.27 20.67 -5.08
N TRP A 199 0.59 19.91 -4.20
CA TRP A 199 1.11 18.72 -3.53
C TRP A 199 2.43 18.93 -2.74
N ASP A 200 2.65 20.16 -2.27
CA ASP A 200 3.85 20.57 -1.53
C ASP A 200 3.63 20.76 -0.03
N GLY A 201 2.42 20.47 0.46
CA GLY A 201 2.09 20.50 1.88
C GLY A 201 2.46 19.22 2.64
N PHE A 202 2.35 19.29 3.97
CA PHE A 202 2.52 18.12 4.85
C PHE A 202 1.22 17.34 5.02
N GLY A 203 1.32 16.07 5.41
CA GLY A 203 0.18 15.17 5.57
C GLY A 203 0.27 13.95 4.67
N ILE A 204 -0.87 13.56 4.08
CA ILE A 204 -0.97 12.40 3.18
C ILE A 204 -0.94 12.93 1.74
N THR A 205 0.15 12.67 1.03
CA THR A 205 0.41 13.22 -0.31
C THR A 205 0.46 12.12 -1.37
N SER A 206 0.50 12.55 -2.64
CA SER A 206 0.84 11.71 -3.78
C SER A 206 1.84 12.41 -4.70
N SER A 207 3.07 11.92 -4.73
CA SER A 207 4.07 12.37 -5.72
C SER A 207 3.69 12.03 -7.16
N ALA A 208 2.88 10.99 -7.36
CA ALA A 208 2.33 10.62 -8.67
C ALA A 208 1.31 11.65 -9.15
N ALA A 209 0.39 12.10 -8.29
CA ALA A 209 -0.57 13.15 -8.62
C ALA A 209 0.12 14.50 -8.86
N ALA A 210 1.11 14.84 -8.03
CA ALA A 210 1.90 16.07 -8.15
C ALA A 210 2.57 16.22 -9.52
N THR A 211 2.98 15.10 -10.12
CA THR A 211 3.74 15.06 -11.36
C THR A 211 2.93 14.58 -12.56
N HIS A 212 1.62 14.35 -12.40
CA HIS A 212 0.77 13.92 -13.49
C HIS A 212 0.69 15.01 -14.57
N PRO A 213 1.01 14.73 -15.85
CA PRO A 213 1.20 15.76 -16.88
C PRO A 213 0.00 16.69 -17.11
N THR A 214 -1.21 16.16 -16.87
CA THR A 214 -2.48 16.89 -17.04
C THR A 214 -3.10 17.34 -15.73
N HIS A 215 -2.46 17.04 -14.60
CA HIS A 215 -2.97 17.29 -13.24
C HIS A 215 -4.41 16.78 -13.00
N SER A 216 -4.82 15.73 -13.72
CA SER A 216 -6.16 15.14 -13.59
C SER A 216 -6.30 14.07 -12.52
N THR A 217 -5.24 13.78 -11.77
CA THR A 217 -5.23 12.77 -10.71
C THR A 217 -5.03 13.38 -9.33
N THR A 218 -5.47 12.65 -8.32
CA THR A 218 -5.52 13.08 -6.93
C THR A 218 -5.63 11.88 -5.98
N LEU A 219 -5.88 12.16 -4.70
CA LEU A 219 -6.28 11.18 -3.70
C LEU A 219 -7.78 11.32 -3.39
N GLY A 220 -8.54 10.29 -3.76
CA GLY A 220 -9.94 10.14 -3.37
C GLY A 220 -10.06 9.44 -2.02
N LEU A 221 -11.11 9.76 -1.25
CA LEU A 221 -11.41 9.17 0.05
C LEU A 221 -12.84 8.62 0.07
N LEU A 222 -13.00 7.37 0.48
CA LEU A 222 -14.32 6.77 0.74
C LEU A 222 -14.33 6.12 2.12
N GLU A 223 -15.47 6.17 2.79
CA GLU A 223 -15.77 5.20 3.85
C GLU A 223 -16.04 3.83 3.24
N GLY A 224 -15.71 2.77 3.97
CA GLY A 224 -15.97 1.39 3.57
C GLY A 224 -17.46 1.15 3.32
N ALA A 225 -18.33 1.81 4.08
CA ALA A 225 -19.77 1.79 3.87
C ALA A 225 -20.19 2.38 2.50
N GLU A 226 -19.53 3.47 2.06
CA GLU A 226 -19.79 4.08 0.75
C GLU A 226 -19.34 3.14 -0.37
N TYR A 227 -18.13 2.58 -0.26
CA TYR A 227 -17.60 1.62 -1.23
C TYR A 227 -18.47 0.34 -1.34
N ARG A 228 -18.88 -0.22 -0.19
CA ARG A 228 -19.78 -1.40 -0.14
C ARG A 228 -21.19 -1.10 -0.63
N SER A 229 -21.63 0.16 -0.63
CA SER A 229 -22.92 0.53 -1.23
C SER A 229 -22.91 0.37 -2.76
N ILE A 230 -21.74 0.47 -3.39
CA ILE A 230 -21.54 0.29 -4.84
C ILE A 230 -21.32 -1.20 -5.17
N TYR A 231 -20.36 -1.83 -4.50
CA TYR A 231 -19.89 -3.17 -4.86
C TYR A 231 -20.52 -4.31 -4.04
N GLY A 232 -21.38 -3.97 -3.08
CA GLY A 232 -22.07 -4.91 -2.22
C GLY A 232 -21.29 -5.31 -0.97
N PRO A 233 -21.89 -6.16 -0.11
CA PRO A 233 -21.37 -6.44 1.22
C PRO A 233 -20.06 -7.22 1.26
N SER A 234 -19.65 -7.83 0.15
CA SER A 234 -18.40 -8.60 0.00
C SER A 234 -17.37 -7.86 -0.85
N ALA A 235 -17.46 -6.53 -0.93
CA ALA A 235 -16.52 -5.72 -1.67
C ALA A 235 -15.07 -5.95 -1.21
N VAL A 236 -14.16 -5.91 -2.18
CA VAL A 236 -12.71 -6.07 -1.96
C VAL A 236 -12.05 -4.83 -2.55
N PHE A 237 -11.28 -4.12 -1.74
CA PHE A 237 -10.58 -2.91 -2.15
C PHE A 237 -9.08 -3.21 -2.27
N GLU A 238 -8.53 -3.07 -3.48
CA GLU A 238 -7.10 -3.33 -3.78
C GLU A 238 -6.62 -4.74 -3.34
N GLY A 239 -7.51 -5.72 -3.42
CA GLY A 239 -7.25 -7.11 -2.99
C GLY A 239 -7.50 -7.39 -1.51
N GLU A 240 -7.87 -6.38 -0.71
CA GLU A 240 -8.17 -6.50 0.72
C GLU A 240 -9.68 -6.52 0.97
N PRO A 241 -10.21 -7.52 1.70
CA PRO A 241 -11.60 -7.47 2.15
C PRO A 241 -11.79 -6.32 3.16
N ILE A 242 -12.88 -5.58 3.01
CA ILE A 242 -13.20 -4.46 3.90
C ILE A 242 -14.57 -4.61 4.54
N ASP A 243 -14.81 -3.86 5.61
CA ASP A 243 -16.12 -3.66 6.20
C ASP A 243 -16.50 -2.17 6.23
N ASP A 244 -17.60 -1.83 6.91
CA ASP A 244 -18.11 -0.46 6.99
C ASP A 244 -17.21 0.48 7.81
N THR A 245 -16.29 -0.06 8.60
CA THR A 245 -15.42 0.67 9.53
C THR A 245 -14.01 0.84 8.98
N SER A 246 -13.90 1.22 7.71
CA SER A 246 -12.64 1.49 7.04
C SER A 246 -12.66 2.84 6.33
N VAL A 247 -11.56 3.59 6.38
CA VAL A 247 -11.34 4.73 5.47
C VAL A 247 -10.39 4.29 4.38
N LEU A 248 -10.85 4.38 3.14
CA LEU A 248 -10.12 4.04 1.92
C LEU A 248 -9.58 5.32 1.32
N VAL A 249 -8.27 5.36 1.06
CA VAL A 249 -7.62 6.45 0.32
C VAL A 249 -6.98 5.84 -0.91
N LYS A 250 -7.28 6.38 -2.10
CA LYS A 250 -6.79 5.83 -3.37
C LYS A 250 -6.25 6.94 -4.27
N TYR A 251 -5.09 6.68 -4.88
CA TYR A 251 -4.68 7.42 -6.06
C TYR A 251 -5.64 7.15 -7.22
N THR A 252 -6.37 8.17 -7.66
CA THR A 252 -7.34 8.05 -8.75
C THR A 252 -7.52 9.37 -9.52
N TYR A 253 -8.38 9.39 -10.53
CA TYR A 253 -8.80 10.60 -11.23
C TYR A 253 -9.70 11.45 -10.35
N TYR A 254 -9.67 12.78 -10.55
CA TYR A 254 -10.78 13.61 -10.08
C TYR A 254 -12.08 13.09 -10.68
N GLY A 255 -13.09 12.87 -9.85
CA GLY A 255 -14.36 12.35 -10.35
C GLY A 255 -14.57 10.86 -10.24
N ASP A 256 -13.53 10.03 -10.03
CA ASP A 256 -13.73 8.58 -9.87
C ASP A 256 -14.30 8.28 -8.48
N THR A 257 -15.63 8.33 -8.38
CA THR A 257 -16.42 8.25 -7.15
C THR A 257 -16.60 6.83 -6.65
N ASP A 258 -16.29 5.83 -7.47
CA ASP A 258 -16.34 4.41 -7.09
C ASP A 258 -15.00 3.69 -7.13
N PHE A 259 -13.90 4.37 -7.46
CA PHE A 259 -12.56 3.81 -7.46
C PHE A 259 -12.36 2.69 -8.49
N ASN A 260 -13.12 2.69 -9.59
CA ASN A 260 -12.94 1.76 -10.70
C ASN A 260 -11.77 2.13 -11.63
N GLY A 261 -11.20 3.33 -11.44
CA GLY A 261 -10.05 3.87 -12.15
C GLY A 261 -10.40 4.61 -13.45
N ILE A 262 -11.68 4.82 -13.76
CA ILE A 262 -12.19 5.52 -14.94
C ILE A 262 -13.18 6.59 -14.45
N VAL A 263 -13.24 7.73 -15.14
CA VAL A 263 -14.33 8.69 -14.96
C VAL A 263 -15.37 8.45 -16.04
N ASP A 264 -16.60 8.11 -15.66
CA ASP A 264 -17.67 7.87 -16.62
C ASP A 264 -19.05 8.36 -16.16
N PHE A 265 -20.11 7.87 -16.82
CA PHE A 265 -21.48 8.31 -16.56
C PHE A 265 -21.93 8.05 -15.12
N ASP A 266 -21.49 6.96 -14.50
CA ASP A 266 -21.91 6.61 -13.14
C ASP A 266 -21.36 7.65 -12.14
N ASP A 267 -20.16 8.18 -12.39
CA ASP A 267 -19.57 9.25 -11.60
C ASP A 267 -20.31 10.58 -11.74
N TYR A 268 -20.64 10.97 -12.98
CA TYR A 268 -21.45 12.16 -13.24
C TYR A 268 -22.82 12.09 -12.55
N ALA A 269 -23.45 10.91 -12.58
CA ALA A 269 -24.72 10.71 -11.89
C ALA A 269 -24.60 10.89 -10.36
N ARG A 270 -23.45 10.55 -9.75
CA ARG A 270 -23.22 10.74 -8.31
C ARG A 270 -22.98 12.21 -7.95
N ILE A 271 -22.17 12.96 -8.70
CA ILE A 271 -22.00 14.41 -8.46
C ILE A 271 -23.31 15.18 -8.69
N ASP A 272 -24.06 14.86 -9.75
CA ASP A 272 -25.38 15.48 -10.01
C ASP A 272 -26.35 15.21 -8.86
N SER A 273 -26.35 13.99 -8.33
CA SER A 273 -27.15 13.63 -7.16
C SER A 273 -26.69 14.39 -5.91
N GLY A 274 -25.38 14.52 -5.69
CA GLY A 274 -24.82 15.25 -4.56
C GLY A 274 -25.19 16.73 -4.59
N PHE A 275 -25.00 17.38 -5.73
CA PHE A 275 -25.39 18.77 -5.98
C PHE A 275 -26.89 19.00 -5.73
N ASN A 276 -27.76 18.19 -6.33
CA ASN A 276 -29.22 18.36 -6.22
C ASN A 276 -29.78 18.08 -4.82
N ASN A 277 -29.00 17.45 -3.94
CA ASN A 277 -29.42 17.09 -2.58
C ASN A 277 -28.57 17.76 -1.49
N ASP A 278 -27.78 18.79 -1.83
CA ASP A 278 -26.91 19.52 -0.91
C ASP A 278 -25.98 18.59 -0.09
N ARG A 279 -25.44 17.54 -0.72
CA ARG A 279 -24.49 16.60 -0.11
C ARG A 279 -23.05 17.03 -0.36
N THR A 280 -22.13 16.46 0.41
CA THR A 280 -20.67 16.71 0.35
C THR A 280 -19.93 15.37 0.52
N GLY A 281 -18.60 15.40 0.40
CA GLY A 281 -17.73 14.24 0.39
C GLY A 281 -17.49 13.72 -1.02
N TRP A 282 -16.37 13.02 -1.18
CA TRP A 282 -15.91 12.49 -2.47
C TRP A 282 -16.98 11.68 -3.19
N PHE A 283 -17.67 10.78 -2.46
CA PHE A 283 -18.74 9.94 -3.00
C PHE A 283 -19.90 10.74 -3.63
N ASN A 284 -20.13 11.96 -3.16
CA ASN A 284 -21.20 12.84 -3.62
C ASN A 284 -20.69 13.95 -4.57
N GLY A 285 -19.40 13.98 -4.88
CA GLY A 285 -18.86 14.93 -5.86
C GLY A 285 -18.09 16.13 -5.32
N ASP A 286 -17.79 16.20 -4.02
CA ASP A 286 -16.91 17.23 -3.45
C ASP A 286 -15.45 16.77 -3.61
N PHE A 287 -14.87 17.06 -4.78
CA PHE A 287 -13.58 16.57 -5.25
C PHE A 287 -12.42 17.46 -4.82
N ASP A 288 -12.70 18.68 -4.39
CA ASP A 288 -11.72 19.60 -3.86
C ASP A 288 -11.64 19.61 -2.31
N TYR A 289 -12.61 18.95 -1.65
CA TYR A 289 -12.83 18.81 -0.21
C TYR A 289 -13.16 20.11 0.52
N ASN A 290 -13.76 21.10 -0.15
CA ASN A 290 -14.13 22.37 0.44
C ASN A 290 -15.44 22.32 1.26
N GLY A 291 -16.18 21.20 1.19
CA GLY A 291 -17.42 20.97 1.94
C GLY A 291 -18.70 21.29 1.18
N ILE A 292 -18.62 21.66 -0.10
CA ILE A 292 -19.73 22.00 -0.99
C ILE A 292 -19.46 21.32 -2.33
N VAL A 293 -20.53 20.87 -3.00
CA VAL A 293 -20.46 20.43 -4.39
C VAL A 293 -20.85 21.61 -5.27
N ASP A 294 -19.94 22.12 -6.10
CA ASP A 294 -20.22 23.26 -6.97
C ASP A 294 -19.48 23.21 -8.33
N PHE A 295 -19.39 24.36 -9.00
CA PHE A 295 -18.77 24.47 -10.32
C PHE A 295 -17.29 24.08 -10.32
N ASP A 296 -16.56 24.29 -9.23
CA ASP A 296 -15.15 23.94 -9.14
C ASP A 296 -14.97 22.42 -9.19
N ASP A 297 -15.89 21.65 -8.57
CA ASP A 297 -15.89 20.19 -8.65
C ASP A 297 -16.23 19.66 -10.04
N TYR A 298 -17.25 20.25 -10.69
CA TYR A 298 -17.58 19.93 -12.08
C TYR A 298 -16.38 20.18 -13.01
N SER A 299 -15.63 21.26 -12.77
CA SER A 299 -14.43 21.57 -13.54
C SER A 299 -13.33 20.51 -13.37
N LEU A 300 -13.18 19.95 -12.15
CA LEU A 300 -12.22 18.89 -11.86
C LEU A 300 -12.58 17.57 -12.54
N ILE A 301 -13.83 17.12 -12.45
CA ILE A 301 -14.28 15.89 -13.12
C ILE A 301 -14.25 16.03 -14.64
N ASP A 302 -14.65 17.18 -15.20
CA ASP A 302 -14.59 17.45 -16.63
C ASP A 302 -13.15 17.42 -17.16
N GLN A 303 -12.20 18.02 -16.43
CA GLN A 303 -10.79 17.96 -16.78
C GLN A 303 -10.29 16.51 -16.80
N ALA A 304 -10.65 15.73 -15.78
CA ALA A 304 -10.24 14.33 -15.72
C ALA A 304 -10.88 13.49 -16.81
N PHE A 305 -12.18 13.65 -17.06
CA PHE A 305 -12.89 12.95 -18.14
C PHE A 305 -12.26 13.20 -19.51
N ASN A 306 -11.88 14.45 -19.79
CA ASN A 306 -11.29 14.84 -21.08
C ASN A 306 -9.82 14.45 -21.24
N THR A 307 -9.11 14.16 -20.15
CA THR A 307 -7.66 13.91 -20.18
C THR A 307 -7.23 12.55 -19.64
N GLN A 308 -8.16 11.74 -19.12
CA GLN A 308 -7.89 10.36 -18.74
C GLN A 308 -7.38 9.58 -19.95
N THR A 309 -6.35 8.76 -19.74
CA THR A 309 -5.69 7.99 -20.81
C THR A 309 -6.03 6.50 -20.75
N GLY A 310 -7.15 6.18 -20.12
CA GLY A 310 -7.60 4.83 -19.78
C GLY A 310 -7.67 4.63 -18.26
N SER A 311 -8.00 3.40 -17.86
CA SER A 311 -8.17 3.04 -16.45
C SER A 311 -6.86 3.16 -15.66
N LEU A 312 -6.87 3.87 -14.52
CA LEU A 312 -5.75 3.99 -13.56
C LEU A 312 -5.50 2.72 -12.72
N ARG A 313 -5.76 1.53 -13.29
CA ARG A 313 -5.81 0.20 -12.68
C ARG A 313 -7.23 -0.17 -12.23
N SER A 314 -7.86 -1.07 -12.99
CA SER A 314 -9.09 -1.77 -12.59
C SER A 314 -8.72 -3.07 -11.88
N MET A 315 -9.07 -3.22 -10.60
CA MET A 315 -9.00 -4.52 -9.91
C MET A 315 -10.34 -5.27 -9.97
N ASN A 316 -10.94 -5.38 -11.16
CA ASN A 316 -11.94 -6.41 -11.45
C ASN A 316 -11.48 -7.31 -12.61
N ALA A 317 -10.24 -7.79 -12.57
CA ALA A 317 -9.85 -8.93 -13.39
C ALA A 317 -10.39 -10.22 -12.74
N VAL A 318 -11.62 -10.61 -13.12
CA VAL A 318 -12.03 -12.01 -13.06
C VAL A 318 -10.92 -12.80 -13.77
N PRO A 319 -10.32 -13.85 -13.17
CA PRO A 319 -9.32 -14.65 -13.88
C PRO A 319 -9.99 -15.22 -15.13
N GLU A 320 -9.57 -14.78 -16.31
CA GLU A 320 -10.03 -15.42 -17.53
C GLU A 320 -9.63 -16.90 -17.46
N PRO A 321 -10.56 -17.85 -17.68
CA PRO A 321 -10.18 -19.24 -17.78
C PRO A 321 -9.21 -19.34 -18.95
N THR A 322 -7.98 -19.74 -18.63
CA THR A 322 -6.93 -19.95 -19.63
C THR A 322 -7.52 -20.78 -20.77
N PRO A 323 -7.48 -20.33 -22.04
CA PRO A 323 -7.95 -21.15 -23.15
C PRO A 323 -7.12 -22.43 -23.20
N GLY A 324 -7.67 -23.49 -22.61
CA GLY A 324 -7.10 -24.82 -22.64
C GLY A 324 -6.94 -25.24 -24.09
N VAL A 325 -5.69 -25.39 -24.50
CA VAL A 325 -5.24 -25.91 -25.78
C VAL A 325 -5.96 -27.24 -26.06
N VAL A 326 -6.94 -27.21 -26.97
CA VAL A 326 -7.54 -28.42 -27.55
C VAL A 326 -6.51 -29.04 -28.50
N ILE A 327 -5.67 -29.92 -27.99
CA ILE A 327 -4.87 -30.82 -28.85
C ILE A 327 -5.82 -31.90 -29.35
N GLY A 328 -6.44 -31.64 -30.50
CA GLY A 328 -7.12 -32.66 -31.30
C GLY A 328 -6.12 -33.69 -31.79
N LEU A 329 -6.13 -34.87 -31.17
CA LEU A 329 -5.34 -36.03 -31.52
C LEU A 329 -5.79 -36.56 -32.90
N ALA A 330 -5.12 -36.16 -33.97
CA ALA A 330 -5.29 -36.76 -35.30
C ALA A 330 -4.54 -38.09 -35.37
N ALA A 331 -5.20 -39.18 -35.00
CA ALA A 331 -4.69 -40.53 -35.23
C ALA A 331 -4.90 -40.95 -36.69
N CYS A 332 -3.80 -41.15 -37.40
CA CYS A 332 -3.72 -41.75 -38.72
C CYS A 332 -4.25 -43.19 -38.69
N LEU A 333 -5.18 -43.54 -39.60
CA LEU A 333 -5.28 -44.90 -40.12
C LEU A 333 -5.54 -44.87 -41.63
N GLY A 334 -4.53 -45.31 -42.36
CA GLY A 334 -4.54 -45.41 -43.81
C GLY A 334 -5.24 -46.66 -44.32
N VAL A 335 -5.93 -46.44 -45.45
CA VAL A 335 -5.78 -47.19 -46.71
C VAL A 335 -6.35 -48.63 -46.83
N ARG A 336 -7.27 -48.72 -47.80
CA ARG A 336 -7.61 -49.81 -48.76
C ARG A 336 -8.40 -51.04 -48.29
N GLY A 337 -9.56 -51.17 -48.94
CA GLY A 337 -10.18 -52.46 -49.25
C GLY A 337 -11.44 -52.33 -50.12
N ARG A 338 -11.28 -52.19 -51.45
CA ARG A 338 -12.38 -52.34 -52.41
C ARG A 338 -12.77 -53.83 -52.53
N ARG A 339 -14.07 -54.16 -52.50
CA ARG A 339 -14.85 -54.88 -53.56
C ARG A 339 -16.04 -55.73 -53.06
N ARG A 340 -17.16 -55.55 -53.78
CA ARG A 340 -18.15 -56.53 -54.31
C ARG A 340 -19.34 -57.01 -53.45
N PHE A 341 -20.53 -56.58 -53.89
CA PHE A 341 -21.74 -57.35 -54.24
C PHE A 341 -22.13 -58.60 -53.44
N ALA A 342 -23.36 -58.60 -52.87
CA ALA A 342 -24.45 -59.50 -53.27
C ALA A 342 -25.80 -59.10 -52.63
N ARG A 343 -26.87 -59.13 -53.44
CA ARG A 343 -28.28 -59.11 -53.03
C ARG A 343 -28.68 -60.47 -52.45
N THR A 344 -29.52 -60.54 -51.40
CA THR A 344 -30.72 -61.40 -51.38
C THR A 344 -31.71 -60.97 -50.29
N ARG A 345 -33.01 -61.08 -50.61
CA ARG A 345 -34.21 -60.75 -49.84
C ARG A 345 -34.44 -61.68 -48.64
N LEU A 346 -35.25 -61.25 -47.67
CA LEU A 346 -36.28 -62.06 -47.01
C LEU A 346 -37.35 -61.15 -46.36
N ALA A 347 -38.61 -61.59 -46.54
CA ALA A 347 -39.90 -61.03 -46.11
C ALA A 347 -40.32 -59.68 -46.74
#